data_AF-B7G9U5-F1
#
_entry.id   AF-B7G9U5-F1
#
_cell.length_a   1.000
_cell.length_b   1.000
_cell.length_c   1.000
_cell.angle_alpha   90.00
_cell.angle_beta   90.00
_cell.angle_gamma   90.00
#
_symmetry.space_group_name_H-M   'P 1'
#
loop_
_entity.id
_entity.type
_entity.pdbx_description
1 polymer ?
#
loop_
_entity_poly.entity_id
_entity_poly.type
_entity_poly.pdbx_seq_one_letter_code
_entity_poly.pdbx_strand_id
1 'polypeptide(L)'
;MMEDMKKERHSMWFGVAAFSTIALVAMTTDIPDGQDLGDQTKELKWSVSAASVVVGLSALAWFAHFTKDRFAGTPVEGGLALIALGFWAACLPTIMKPGHQIAINRFGGIQNPNLYFFSWGAFLATLAVFVGFMKDVYKLGMPNKDTNFSTGRWATLMATSFVLMASSSRLWKNSIKDVCDDDDDLDICKRTKLAVSIGTISGFISLVWMVVGPKMPKFIDNILSVFILAMWCFGVAYITFDEGPGTEIGNIFFSTWGSFAISALLCSDGVHSLLGMYTNEENTEEGESNKPAEDKPVVEQANAPLDEENQVVTE
;
A
#
# COMPACT_ATOMS: atom_id res chain seq x y z
N MET A 1 -18.20 -11.66 11.96
CA MET A 1 -17.90 -10.71 10.86
C MET A 1 -17.97 -9.25 11.31
N MET A 2 -19.12 -8.70 11.72
CA MET A 2 -19.16 -7.30 12.19
C MET A 2 -18.32 -7.04 13.45
N GLU A 3 -18.31 -7.98 14.41
CA GLU A 3 -17.49 -7.84 15.63
C GLU A 3 -15.98 -7.92 15.33
N ASP A 4 -15.57 -8.78 14.40
CA ASP A 4 -14.16 -8.92 14.01
C ASP A 4 -13.63 -7.62 13.41
N MET A 5 -14.40 -6.99 12.50
CA MET A 5 -14.04 -5.71 11.90
C MET A 5 -13.98 -4.56 12.92
N LYS A 6 -14.75 -4.62 14.02
CA LYS A 6 -14.65 -3.63 15.11
C LYS A 6 -13.36 -3.81 15.88
N LYS A 7 -13.02 -5.06 16.22
CA LYS A 7 -11.79 -5.38 16.96
C LYS A 7 -10.54 -4.96 16.18
N GLU A 8 -10.51 -5.20 14.88
CA GLU A 8 -9.42 -4.75 14.00
C GLU A 8 -9.28 -3.23 14.01
N ARG A 9 -10.38 -2.49 13.84
CA ARG A 9 -10.34 -1.01 13.85
C ARG A 9 -9.93 -0.40 15.17
N HIS A 10 -10.39 -0.97 16.29
CA HIS A 10 -9.94 -0.56 17.61
C HIS A 10 -8.41 -0.71 17.75
N SER A 11 -7.86 -1.84 17.28
CA SER A 11 -6.41 -2.06 17.26
C SER A 11 -5.68 -1.09 16.33
N MET A 12 -6.26 -0.73 15.19
CA MET A 12 -5.66 0.24 14.26
C MET A 12 -5.61 1.65 14.86
N TRP A 13 -6.69 2.12 15.49
CA TRP A 13 -6.71 3.42 16.19
C TRP A 13 -5.71 3.47 17.35
N PHE A 14 -5.57 2.38 18.11
CA PHE A 14 -4.50 2.25 19.09
C PHE A 14 -3.12 2.39 18.43
N GLY A 15 -2.90 1.74 17.29
CA GLY A 15 -1.67 1.87 16.50
C GLY A 15 -1.39 3.31 16.07
N VAL A 16 -2.40 4.04 15.59
CA VAL A 16 -2.27 5.47 15.25
C VAL A 16 -1.82 6.27 16.47
N ALA A 17 -2.48 6.08 17.62
CA ALA A 17 -2.13 6.79 18.85
C ALA A 17 -0.71 6.47 19.31
N ALA A 18 -0.36 5.18 19.43
CA ALA A 18 0.94 4.74 19.89
C ALA A 18 2.08 5.26 18.99
N PHE A 19 1.97 5.08 17.68
CA PHE A 19 3.00 5.55 16.74
C PHE A 19 3.09 7.08 16.71
N SER A 20 1.95 7.79 16.76
CA SER A 20 1.96 9.25 16.81
C SER A 20 2.58 9.79 18.10
N THR A 21 2.35 9.12 19.24
CA THR A 21 2.97 9.48 20.51
C THR A 21 4.48 9.28 20.47
N ILE A 22 4.97 8.16 19.95
CA ILE A 22 6.40 7.92 19.86
C ILE A 22 7.07 8.91 18.91
N ALA A 23 6.45 9.22 17.78
CA ALA A 23 6.93 10.25 16.87
C ALA A 23 6.95 11.65 17.53
N LEU A 24 5.91 12.00 18.28
CA LEU A 24 5.85 13.25 19.04
C LEU A 24 6.96 13.34 20.07
N VAL A 25 7.13 12.29 20.89
CA VAL A 25 8.19 12.22 21.90
C VAL A 25 9.55 12.36 21.23
N ALA A 26 9.81 11.61 20.15
CA ALA A 26 11.07 11.68 19.40
C ALA A 26 11.38 13.10 18.87
N MET A 27 10.38 13.83 18.37
CA MET A 27 10.57 15.23 17.97
C MET A 27 10.92 16.15 19.15
N THR A 28 10.31 15.92 20.30
CA THR A 28 10.54 16.76 21.49
C THR A 28 11.85 16.45 22.21
N THR A 29 12.35 15.22 22.14
CA THR A 29 13.64 14.83 22.74
C THR A 29 14.84 15.33 21.97
N ASP A 30 14.66 15.68 20.69
CA ASP A 30 15.73 16.24 19.86
C ASP A 30 15.96 17.75 20.13
N ILE A 31 15.15 18.37 20.98
CA ILE A 31 15.32 19.78 21.39
C ILE A 31 16.51 19.84 22.36
N PRO A 32 17.55 20.66 22.09
CA PRO A 32 18.71 20.77 22.97
C PRO A 32 18.34 21.26 24.37
N ASP A 33 19.02 20.73 25.40
CA ASP A 33 18.83 21.17 26.79
C ASP A 33 18.96 22.69 26.93
N GLY A 34 17.95 23.32 27.53
CA GLY A 34 17.90 24.76 27.76
C GLY A 34 17.34 25.59 26.59
N GLN A 35 16.93 24.95 25.49
CA GLN A 35 16.12 25.59 24.45
C GLN A 35 14.65 25.20 24.58
N ASP A 36 13.75 26.16 24.38
CA ASP A 36 12.32 25.88 24.33
C ASP A 36 11.87 25.55 22.91
N LEU A 37 10.70 24.94 22.77
CA LEU A 37 10.04 24.76 21.46
C LEU A 37 9.88 26.11 20.73
N GLY A 38 9.79 27.22 21.47
CA GLY A 38 9.75 28.58 20.96
C GLY A 38 10.98 29.02 20.17
N ASP A 39 12.15 28.40 20.40
CA ASP A 39 13.41 28.75 19.75
C ASP A 39 13.67 27.92 18.48
N GLN A 40 12.90 26.84 18.30
CA GLN A 40 13.10 25.90 17.20
C GLN A 40 12.61 26.42 15.83
N THR A 41 12.98 25.70 14.78
CA THR A 41 12.56 25.99 13.40
C THR A 41 11.03 25.96 13.28
N LYS A 42 10.48 26.74 12.33
CA LYS A 42 9.01 26.81 12.11
C LYS A 42 8.46 25.44 11.71
N GLU A 43 9.27 24.67 11.02
CA GLU A 43 9.01 23.33 10.52
C GLU A 43 8.90 22.30 11.64
N LEU A 44 9.80 22.36 12.64
CA LEU A 44 9.71 21.50 13.83
C LEU A 44 8.49 21.88 14.67
N LYS A 45 8.26 23.18 14.91
CA LYS A 45 7.06 23.67 15.63
C LYS A 45 5.76 23.17 15.00
N TRP A 46 5.65 23.30 13.67
CA TRP A 46 4.51 22.80 12.91
C TRP A 46 4.34 21.28 13.09
N SER A 47 5.42 20.52 12.96
CA SER A 47 5.38 19.06 13.04
C SER A 47 4.99 18.56 14.43
N VAL A 48 5.54 19.16 15.49
CA VAL A 48 5.16 18.88 16.90
C VAL A 48 3.69 19.20 17.15
N SER A 49 3.21 20.34 16.65
CA SER A 49 1.81 20.76 16.81
C SER A 49 0.86 19.80 16.08
N ALA A 50 1.17 19.46 14.83
CA ALA A 50 0.39 18.52 14.03
C ALA A 50 0.33 17.13 14.68
N ALA A 51 1.48 16.58 15.10
CA ALA A 51 1.51 15.28 15.78
C ALA A 51 0.75 15.30 17.11
N SER A 52 0.83 16.39 17.89
CA SER A 52 0.06 16.56 19.13
C SER A 52 -1.46 16.52 18.88
N VAL A 53 -1.93 17.19 17.83
CA VAL A 53 -3.34 17.14 17.42
C VAL A 53 -3.74 15.70 17.06
N VAL A 54 -2.93 15.00 16.25
CA VAL A 54 -3.25 13.61 15.86
C VAL A 54 -3.23 12.65 17.05
N VAL A 55 -2.30 12.80 18.00
CA VAL A 55 -2.31 12.05 19.27
C VAL A 55 -3.63 12.27 20.02
N GLY A 56 -4.07 13.52 20.15
CA GLY A 56 -5.35 13.84 20.79
C GLY A 56 -6.55 13.21 20.07
N LEU A 57 -6.64 13.36 18.75
CA LEU A 57 -7.74 12.81 17.95
C LEU A 57 -7.78 11.28 17.98
N SER A 58 -6.63 10.63 17.88
CA SER A 58 -6.53 9.17 17.89
C SER A 58 -6.80 8.57 19.28
N ALA A 59 -6.37 9.22 20.35
CA ALA A 59 -6.73 8.82 21.71
C ALA A 59 -8.24 8.93 21.96
N LEU A 60 -8.88 10.02 21.49
CA LEU A 60 -10.33 10.19 21.56
C LEU A 60 -11.08 9.12 20.75
N ALA A 61 -10.62 8.83 19.53
CA ALA A 61 -11.22 7.79 18.69
C ALA A 61 -11.07 6.39 19.30
N TRP A 62 -9.90 6.08 19.85
CA TRP A 62 -9.63 4.83 20.55
C TRP A 62 -10.56 4.67 21.78
N PHE A 63 -10.69 5.69 22.61
CA PHE A 63 -11.61 5.68 23.75
C PHE A 63 -13.09 5.63 23.33
N ALA A 64 -13.47 6.26 22.22
CA ALA A 64 -14.82 6.17 21.67
C ALA A 64 -15.17 4.74 21.23
N HIS A 65 -14.22 4.01 20.63
CA HIS A 65 -14.38 2.58 20.33
C HIS A 65 -14.54 1.73 21.59
N PHE A 66 -13.84 2.08 22.67
CA PHE A 66 -13.96 1.37 23.95
C PHE A 66 -15.32 1.58 24.63
N THR A 67 -15.91 2.78 24.51
CA THR A 67 -17.13 3.16 25.25
C THR A 67 -18.43 3.04 24.46
N LYS A 68 -18.38 3.08 23.13
CA LYS A 68 -19.57 3.08 22.28
C LYS A 68 -19.50 2.02 21.19
N ASP A 69 -20.33 0.99 21.32
CA ASP A 69 -20.47 -0.09 20.33
C ASP A 69 -20.85 0.38 18.91
N ARG A 70 -21.34 1.62 18.79
CA ARG A 70 -21.81 2.23 17.54
C ARG A 70 -20.85 3.29 16.97
N PHE A 71 -19.63 3.43 17.47
CA PHE A 71 -18.69 4.41 16.90
C PHE A 71 -18.13 3.96 15.54
N ALA A 72 -17.86 2.66 15.38
CA ALA A 72 -17.34 2.07 14.14
C ALA A 72 -18.30 2.28 12.96
N GLY A 73 -17.77 2.77 11.83
CA GLY A 73 -18.51 3.01 10.59
C GLY A 73 -19.33 4.31 10.59
N THR A 74 -19.23 5.13 11.63
CA THR A 74 -19.94 6.42 11.67
C THR A 74 -19.23 7.50 10.86
N PRO A 75 -19.96 8.51 10.35
CA PRO A 75 -19.35 9.67 9.71
C PRO A 75 -18.33 10.41 10.60
N VAL A 76 -18.50 10.33 11.92
CA VAL A 76 -17.57 10.91 12.90
C VAL A 76 -16.22 10.19 12.87
N GLU A 77 -16.22 8.86 12.85
CA GLU A 77 -14.98 8.08 12.69
C GLU A 77 -14.27 8.44 11.37
N GLY A 78 -15.03 8.49 10.27
CA GLY A 78 -14.50 8.88 8.96
C GLY A 78 -13.89 10.27 8.95
N GLY A 79 -14.56 11.25 9.57
CA GLY A 79 -14.06 12.61 9.70
C GLY A 79 -12.75 12.68 10.51
N LEU A 80 -12.68 11.97 11.64
CA LEU A 80 -11.46 11.88 12.45
C LEU A 80 -10.30 11.23 11.68
N ALA A 81 -10.57 10.11 10.99
CA ALA A 81 -9.58 9.42 10.17
C ALA A 81 -9.05 10.31 9.04
N LEU A 82 -9.95 11.04 8.35
CA LEU A 82 -9.58 11.95 7.27
C LEU A 82 -8.73 13.13 7.77
N ILE A 83 -9.09 13.74 8.90
CA ILE A 83 -8.31 14.83 9.50
C ILE A 83 -6.93 14.33 9.91
N ALA A 84 -6.84 13.20 10.62
CA ALA A 84 -5.57 12.61 11.01
C ALA A 84 -4.70 12.26 9.79
N LEU A 85 -5.31 11.73 8.72
CA LEU A 85 -4.62 11.41 7.48
C LEU A 85 -4.07 12.67 6.82
N GLY A 86 -4.86 13.75 6.79
CA GLY A 86 -4.44 15.05 6.27
C GLY A 86 -3.26 15.63 7.03
N PHE A 87 -3.27 15.59 8.36
CA PHE A 87 -2.14 16.04 9.18
C PHE A 87 -0.87 15.24 8.91
N TRP A 88 -0.93 13.90 8.90
CA TRP A 88 0.25 13.08 8.60
C TRP A 88 0.71 13.26 7.15
N ALA A 89 -0.19 13.36 6.18
CA ALA A 89 0.16 13.63 4.78
C ALA A 89 0.87 14.99 4.60
N ALA A 90 0.51 16.00 5.39
CA ALA A 90 1.17 17.31 5.38
C ALA A 90 2.46 17.35 6.21
N CYS A 91 2.53 16.59 7.30
CA CYS A 91 3.66 16.58 8.23
C CYS A 91 4.84 15.74 7.71
N LEU A 92 4.55 14.60 7.10
CA LEU A 92 5.58 13.67 6.62
C LEU A 92 6.57 14.32 5.64
N PRO A 93 6.16 15.11 4.62
CA PRO A 93 7.10 15.79 3.74
C PRO A 93 8.01 16.78 4.46
N THR A 94 7.54 17.39 5.55
CA THR A 94 8.32 18.35 6.36
C THR A 94 9.35 17.63 7.22
N ILE A 95 8.95 16.53 7.87
CA ILE A 95 9.84 15.69 8.69
C ILE A 95 10.92 15.01 7.83
N MET A 96 10.53 14.52 6.64
CA MET A 96 11.40 13.75 5.74
C MET A 96 12.21 14.60 4.76
N LYS A 97 12.20 15.94 4.89
CA LYS A 97 12.98 16.82 4.01
C LYS A 97 14.43 16.90 4.53
N PRO A 98 15.45 16.48 3.75
CA PRO A 98 16.85 16.53 4.14
C PRO A 98 17.33 17.92 4.59
N GLY A 99 16.78 18.98 3.98
CA GLY A 99 17.13 20.36 4.30
C GLY A 99 16.68 20.84 5.69
N HIS A 100 15.78 20.12 6.37
CA HIS A 100 15.36 20.48 7.73
C HIS A 100 16.12 19.69 8.81
N GLN A 101 16.79 18.58 8.46
CA GLN A 101 17.56 17.75 9.40
C GLN A 101 16.77 17.31 10.64
N ILE A 102 15.47 17.03 10.47
CA ILE A 102 14.57 16.59 11.54
C ILE A 102 14.69 15.06 11.72
N ALA A 103 14.20 14.27 10.76
CA ALA A 103 14.33 12.81 10.80
C ALA A 103 15.47 12.27 9.92
N ILE A 104 15.85 13.02 8.89
CA ILE A 104 16.79 12.63 7.85
C ILE A 104 17.85 13.71 7.71
N ASN A 105 19.11 13.30 7.62
CA ASN A 105 20.25 14.17 7.41
C ASN A 105 20.25 14.79 5.99
N ARG A 106 21.23 15.65 5.70
CA ARG A 106 21.38 16.32 4.39
C ARG A 106 21.64 15.38 3.20
N PHE A 107 22.12 14.17 3.45
CA PHE A 107 22.48 13.17 2.44
C PHE A 107 21.36 12.13 2.19
N GLY A 108 20.29 12.16 2.98
CA GLY A 108 19.17 11.22 2.85
C GLY A 108 19.21 10.06 3.84
N GLY A 109 20.26 9.93 4.64
CA GLY A 109 20.36 8.96 5.73
C GLY A 109 19.53 9.34 6.96
N ILE A 110 19.03 8.32 7.66
CA ILE A 110 18.23 8.49 8.87
C ILE A 110 19.08 9.04 10.02
N GLN A 111 18.64 10.17 10.58
CA GLN A 111 19.26 10.82 11.73
C GLN A 111 18.55 10.45 13.04
N ASN A 112 17.21 10.45 13.04
CA ASN A 112 16.39 9.99 14.17
C ASN A 112 15.54 8.79 13.73
N PRO A 113 15.98 7.54 14.00
CA PRO A 113 15.26 6.35 13.59
C PRO A 113 13.86 6.24 14.18
N ASN A 114 13.69 6.61 15.44
CA ASN A 114 12.38 6.56 16.09
C ASN A 114 11.42 7.49 15.35
N LEU A 115 11.79 8.75 15.16
CA LEU A 115 10.95 9.69 14.43
C LEU A 115 10.68 9.21 12.99
N TYR A 116 11.70 8.68 12.31
CA TYR A 116 11.56 8.18 10.96
C TYR A 116 10.53 7.04 10.86
N PHE A 117 10.72 5.96 11.60
CA PHE A 117 9.84 4.79 11.50
C PHE A 117 8.46 5.03 12.08
N PHE A 118 8.35 5.72 13.22
CA PHE A 118 7.07 5.92 13.89
C PHE A 118 6.19 6.95 13.19
N SER A 119 6.74 7.95 12.50
CA SER A 119 5.92 8.85 11.67
C SER A 119 5.36 8.15 10.42
N TRP A 120 6.15 7.31 9.75
CA TRP A 120 5.65 6.43 8.68
C TRP A 120 4.61 5.44 9.18
N GLY A 121 4.88 4.79 10.32
CA GLY A 121 3.95 3.87 10.97
C GLY A 121 2.62 4.54 11.32
N ALA A 122 2.66 5.76 11.87
CA ALA A 122 1.47 6.55 12.18
C ALA A 122 0.67 6.91 10.92
N PHE A 123 1.35 7.34 9.84
CA PHE A 123 0.72 7.60 8.55
C PHE A 123 0.04 6.35 7.97
N LEU A 124 0.74 5.21 7.93
CA LEU A 124 0.21 3.95 7.40
C LEU A 124 -0.96 3.42 8.24
N ALA A 125 -0.85 3.47 9.57
CA ALA A 125 -1.95 3.10 10.46
C ALA A 125 -3.18 3.98 10.23
N THR A 126 -2.98 5.29 10.03
CA THR A 126 -4.09 6.23 9.76
C THR A 126 -4.73 5.96 8.40
N LEU A 127 -3.91 5.66 7.39
CA LEU A 127 -4.39 5.25 6.08
C LEU A 127 -5.19 3.93 6.17
N ALA A 128 -4.73 2.97 6.97
CA ALA A 128 -5.45 1.70 7.18
C ALA A 128 -6.82 1.92 7.83
N VAL A 129 -6.91 2.79 8.84
CA VAL A 129 -8.19 3.20 9.44
C VAL A 129 -9.10 3.82 8.39
N PHE A 130 -8.59 4.77 7.61
CA PHE A 130 -9.38 5.45 6.57
C PHE A 130 -9.88 4.48 5.49
N VAL A 131 -9.02 3.59 5.01
CA VAL A 131 -9.40 2.56 4.03
C VAL A 131 -10.45 1.62 4.62
N GLY A 132 -10.28 1.19 5.89
CA GLY A 132 -11.28 0.38 6.59
C GLY A 132 -12.64 1.06 6.67
N PHE A 133 -12.67 2.36 6.99
CA PHE A 133 -13.88 3.17 6.97
C PHE A 133 -14.51 3.25 5.57
N MET A 134 -13.71 3.50 4.53
CA MET A 134 -14.20 3.59 3.15
C MET A 134 -14.80 2.27 2.67
N LYS A 135 -14.19 1.13 3.02
CA LYS A 135 -14.72 -0.20 2.70
C LYS A 135 -16.13 -0.40 3.27
N ASP A 136 -16.34 0.03 4.51
CA ASP A 136 -17.63 -0.08 5.18
C ASP A 136 -18.70 0.82 4.58
N VAL A 137 -18.37 2.10 4.36
CA VAL A 137 -19.34 3.08 3.86
C VAL A 137 -19.78 2.77 2.43
N TYR A 138 -18.82 2.43 1.56
CA TYR A 138 -19.11 2.19 0.15
C TYR A 138 -19.37 0.71 -0.16
N LYS A 139 -19.31 -0.18 0.84
CA LYS A 139 -19.35 -1.63 0.66
C LYS A 139 -18.32 -2.13 -0.36
N LEU A 140 -17.22 -1.38 -0.52
CA LEU A 140 -16.12 -1.69 -1.43
C LEU A 140 -15.35 -2.85 -0.81
N GLY A 141 -15.60 -4.07 -1.30
CA GLY A 141 -14.92 -5.26 -0.82
C GLY A 141 -15.79 -6.23 -0.04
N MET A 142 -17.10 -6.31 -0.33
CA MET A 142 -17.69 -7.65 -0.33
C MET A 142 -16.92 -8.44 -1.38
N PRO A 143 -16.00 -9.34 -0.98
CA PRO A 143 -15.21 -10.08 -1.93
C PRO A 143 -16.22 -10.92 -2.72
N ASN A 144 -16.37 -10.64 -4.00
CA ASN A 144 -16.79 -11.73 -4.86
C ASN A 144 -15.70 -12.77 -4.69
N LYS A 145 -16.08 -13.90 -4.09
CA LYS A 145 -15.19 -14.97 -3.60
C LYS A 145 -14.26 -15.51 -4.70
N ASP A 146 -14.50 -15.12 -5.95
CA ASP A 146 -13.90 -15.65 -7.16
C ASP A 146 -12.89 -14.71 -7.82
N THR A 147 -12.82 -13.43 -7.46
CA THR A 147 -11.86 -12.50 -8.10
C THR A 147 -10.60 -12.35 -7.24
N ASN A 148 -9.67 -13.29 -7.36
CA ASN A 148 -8.32 -13.25 -6.77
C ASN A 148 -7.42 -12.14 -7.36
N PHE A 149 -7.97 -11.04 -7.86
CA PHE A 149 -7.17 -9.94 -8.39
C PHE A 149 -6.52 -9.17 -7.23
N SER A 150 -5.19 -9.13 -7.22
CA SER A 150 -4.39 -8.58 -6.12
C SER A 150 -4.29 -7.05 -6.16
N THR A 151 -5.43 -6.33 -6.27
CA THR A 151 -5.46 -4.86 -6.37
C THR A 151 -4.62 -4.20 -5.26
N GLY A 152 -4.67 -4.77 -4.06
CA GLY A 152 -3.91 -4.27 -2.92
C GLY A 152 -2.41 -4.29 -3.15
N ARG A 153 -1.85 -5.40 -3.65
CA ARG A 153 -0.41 -5.54 -3.89
C ARG A 153 0.06 -4.64 -5.03
N TRP A 154 -0.73 -4.52 -6.10
CA TRP A 154 -0.46 -3.58 -7.19
C TRP A 154 -0.49 -2.12 -6.71
N ALA A 155 -1.43 -1.76 -5.83
CA ALA A 155 -1.47 -0.44 -5.22
C ALA A 155 -0.27 -0.17 -4.30
N THR A 156 0.15 -1.18 -3.51
CA THR A 156 1.36 -1.07 -2.68
C THR A 156 2.61 -0.89 -3.54
N LEU A 157 2.76 -1.68 -4.62
CA LEU A 157 3.86 -1.53 -5.57
C LEU A 157 3.88 -0.15 -6.20
N MET A 158 2.72 0.37 -6.63
CA MET A 158 2.58 1.73 -7.16
C MET A 158 3.08 2.76 -6.14
N ALA A 159 2.63 2.66 -4.89
CA ALA A 159 2.99 3.59 -3.83
C ALA A 159 4.49 3.58 -3.54
N THR A 160 5.10 2.41 -3.33
CA THR A 160 6.55 2.30 -3.07
C THR A 160 7.37 2.78 -4.26
N SER A 161 6.94 2.48 -5.49
CA SER A 161 7.59 2.94 -6.71
C SER A 161 7.58 4.46 -6.86
N PHE A 162 6.45 5.13 -6.55
CA PHE A 162 6.38 6.59 -6.54
C PHE A 162 7.17 7.23 -5.40
N VAL A 163 7.26 6.58 -4.23
CA VAL A 163 8.16 7.03 -3.16
C VAL A 163 9.62 6.98 -3.61
N LEU A 164 10.04 5.91 -4.30
CA LEU A 164 11.38 5.81 -4.88
C LEU A 164 11.63 6.93 -5.89
N MET A 165 10.72 7.10 -6.85
CA MET A 165 10.80 8.14 -7.88
C MET A 165 10.91 9.54 -7.25
N ALA A 166 10.01 9.88 -6.33
CA ALA A 166 9.98 11.18 -5.67
C ALA A 166 11.23 11.43 -4.82
N SER A 167 11.69 10.44 -4.07
CA SER A 167 12.88 10.56 -3.22
C SER A 167 14.16 10.69 -4.06
N SER A 168 14.30 9.88 -5.09
CA SER A 168 15.44 9.92 -6.01
C SER A 168 15.48 11.22 -6.82
N SER A 169 14.31 11.74 -7.24
CA SER A 169 14.23 13.02 -7.95
C SER A 169 14.62 14.21 -7.07
N ARG A 170 14.28 14.14 -5.77
CA ARG A 170 14.71 15.14 -4.78
C ARG A 170 16.22 15.08 -4.53
N LEU A 171 16.77 13.87 -4.39
CA LEU A 171 18.21 13.68 -4.24
C LEU A 171 18.97 14.22 -5.47
N TRP A 172 18.46 13.91 -6.67
CA TRP A 172 18.96 14.46 -7.93
C TRP A 172 19.01 15.99 -7.88
N LYS A 173 17.88 16.63 -7.57
CA LYS A 173 17.77 18.10 -7.58
C LYS A 173 18.61 18.79 -6.49
N ASN A 174 18.71 18.23 -5.29
CA ASN A 174 19.25 18.94 -4.14
C ASN A 174 20.73 18.66 -3.85
N SER A 175 21.26 17.51 -4.29
CA SER A 175 22.57 17.05 -3.84
C SER A 175 23.48 16.66 -5.00
N ILE A 176 22.91 16.14 -6.08
CA ILE A 176 23.68 15.45 -7.11
C ILE A 176 23.81 16.29 -8.38
N LYS A 177 22.82 17.13 -8.72
CA LYS A 177 22.80 17.90 -9.96
C LYS A 177 24.09 18.72 -10.18
N ASP A 178 24.50 19.50 -9.19
CA ASP A 178 25.67 20.38 -9.33
C ASP A 178 26.98 19.59 -9.51
N VAL A 179 27.03 18.36 -8.99
CA VAL A 179 28.20 17.47 -9.13
C VAL A 179 28.20 16.77 -10.49
N CYS A 180 27.03 16.39 -11.00
CA CYS A 180 26.92 15.70 -12.30
C CYS A 180 27.02 16.63 -13.50
N ASP A 181 26.74 17.94 -13.34
CA ASP A 181 26.86 18.90 -14.44
C ASP A 181 28.35 19.09 -14.85
N ASP A 182 29.29 18.86 -13.92
CA ASP A 182 30.74 18.94 -14.17
C ASP A 182 31.35 17.60 -14.62
N ASP A 183 30.80 16.46 -14.18
CA ASP A 183 31.26 15.12 -14.54
C ASP A 183 30.09 14.11 -14.65
N ASP A 184 29.58 13.94 -15.88
CA ASP A 184 28.49 13.02 -16.20
C ASP A 184 28.86 11.53 -15.98
N ASP A 185 30.15 11.22 -15.80
CA ASP A 185 30.62 9.84 -15.71
C ASP A 185 30.60 9.25 -14.30
N LEU A 186 30.26 10.04 -13.28
CA LEU A 186 30.09 9.54 -11.93
C LEU A 186 28.95 8.51 -11.84
N ASP A 187 29.28 7.31 -11.33
CA ASP A 187 28.35 6.19 -11.24
C ASP A 187 27.08 6.52 -10.44
N ILE A 188 27.19 7.37 -9.42
CA ILE A 188 26.06 7.82 -8.61
C ILE A 188 25.01 8.58 -9.44
N CYS A 189 25.44 9.35 -10.45
CA CYS A 189 24.55 10.09 -11.34
C CYS A 189 23.72 9.13 -12.19
N LYS A 190 24.37 8.15 -12.81
CA LYS A 190 23.74 7.12 -13.65
C LYS A 190 22.78 6.25 -12.83
N ARG A 191 23.21 5.82 -11.63
CA ARG A 191 22.40 5.01 -10.70
C ARG A 191 21.18 5.78 -10.15
N THR A 192 21.30 7.09 -9.91
CA THR A 192 20.16 7.93 -9.49
C THR A 192 19.15 8.13 -10.60
N LYS A 193 19.61 8.38 -11.85
CA LYS A 193 18.72 8.42 -13.02
C LYS A 193 17.97 7.09 -13.17
N LEU A 194 18.68 5.96 -13.03
CA LEU A 194 18.07 4.62 -13.04
C LEU A 194 16.99 4.46 -11.97
N ALA A 195 17.24 4.89 -10.73
CA ALA A 195 16.28 4.81 -9.63
C ALA A 195 14.99 5.60 -9.94
N VAL A 196 15.12 6.82 -10.50
CA VAL A 196 13.97 7.62 -10.96
C VAL A 196 13.21 6.88 -12.07
N SER A 197 13.92 6.35 -13.07
CA SER A 197 13.30 5.63 -14.19
C SER A 197 12.56 4.37 -13.74
N ILE A 198 13.19 3.50 -12.94
CA ILE A 198 12.58 2.26 -12.44
C ILE A 198 11.32 2.59 -11.62
N GLY A 199 11.40 3.55 -10.68
CA GLY A 199 10.25 3.96 -9.86
C GLY A 199 9.11 4.56 -10.70
N THR A 200 9.45 5.31 -11.76
CA THR A 200 8.45 5.87 -12.69
C THR A 200 7.76 4.75 -13.47
N ILE A 201 8.53 3.90 -14.15
CA ILE A 201 8.00 2.84 -15.02
C ILE A 201 7.13 1.87 -14.22
N SER A 202 7.63 1.35 -13.10
CA SER A 202 6.87 0.43 -12.23
C SER A 202 5.63 1.08 -11.63
N GLY A 203 5.72 2.35 -11.21
CA GLY A 203 4.58 3.11 -10.70
C GLY A 203 3.46 3.26 -11.73
N PHE A 204 3.81 3.67 -12.95
CA PHE A 204 2.83 3.80 -14.04
C PHE A 204 2.26 2.46 -14.52
N ILE A 205 3.09 1.42 -14.65
CA ILE A 205 2.61 0.07 -14.97
C ILE A 205 1.60 -0.39 -13.92
N SER A 206 1.91 -0.22 -12.64
CA SER A 206 1.02 -0.62 -11.53
C SER A 206 -0.29 0.15 -11.56
N LEU A 207 -0.23 1.47 -11.81
CA LEU A 207 -1.41 2.32 -11.94
C LEU A 207 -2.33 1.86 -13.10
N VAL A 208 -1.76 1.63 -14.28
CA VAL A 208 -2.51 1.16 -15.45
C VAL A 208 -3.10 -0.23 -15.18
N TRP A 209 -2.31 -1.11 -14.56
CA TRP A 209 -2.74 -2.47 -14.26
C TRP A 209 -3.85 -2.53 -13.22
N MET A 210 -3.89 -1.62 -12.24
CA MET A 210 -5.03 -1.52 -11.33
C MET A 210 -6.35 -1.22 -12.04
N VAL A 211 -6.31 -0.49 -13.17
CA VAL A 211 -7.50 -0.14 -13.95
C VAL A 211 -7.89 -1.23 -14.94
N VAL A 212 -6.90 -1.80 -15.64
CA VAL A 212 -7.12 -2.74 -16.76
C VAL A 212 -7.06 -4.20 -16.30
N GLY A 213 -6.22 -4.51 -15.33
CA GLY A 213 -5.93 -5.86 -14.81
C GLY A 213 -7.15 -6.70 -14.43
N PRO A 214 -8.21 -6.16 -13.79
CA PRO A 214 -9.42 -6.93 -13.50
C PRO A 214 -10.12 -7.52 -14.73
N LYS A 215 -9.88 -6.97 -15.93
CA LYS A 215 -10.45 -7.42 -17.20
C LYS A 215 -9.48 -8.28 -18.02
N MET A 216 -8.24 -8.40 -17.59
CA MET A 216 -7.20 -9.08 -18.35
C MET A 216 -7.09 -10.57 -17.96
N PRO A 217 -6.70 -11.44 -18.90
CA PRO A 217 -6.37 -12.82 -18.60
C PRO A 217 -5.26 -12.94 -17.55
N LYS A 218 -5.38 -13.90 -16.63
CA LYS A 218 -4.40 -14.14 -15.54
C LYS A 218 -2.98 -14.39 -16.04
N PHE A 219 -2.80 -14.99 -17.23
CA PHE A 219 -1.45 -15.23 -17.76
C PHE A 219 -0.67 -13.92 -17.97
N ILE A 220 -1.36 -12.81 -18.30
CA ILE A 220 -0.73 -11.50 -18.48
C ILE A 220 -0.27 -10.94 -17.13
N ASP A 221 -1.06 -11.11 -16.07
CA ASP A 221 -0.69 -10.74 -14.69
C ASP A 221 0.62 -11.44 -14.28
N ASN A 222 0.75 -12.72 -14.61
CA ASN A 222 1.94 -13.52 -14.31
C ASN A 222 3.17 -13.03 -15.07
N ILE A 223 3.05 -12.83 -16.39
CA ILE A 223 4.16 -12.31 -17.21
C ILE A 223 4.61 -10.95 -16.69
N LEU A 224 3.66 -10.06 -16.39
CA LEU A 224 3.96 -8.73 -15.89
C LEU A 224 4.62 -8.78 -14.51
N SER A 225 4.17 -9.68 -13.63
CA SER A 225 4.75 -9.86 -12.29
C SER A 225 6.19 -10.38 -12.36
N VAL A 226 6.49 -11.34 -13.24
CA VAL A 226 7.85 -11.84 -13.47
C VAL A 226 8.75 -10.74 -14.03
N PHE A 227 8.26 -9.98 -15.01
CA PHE A 227 8.99 -8.85 -15.59
C PHE A 227 9.34 -7.79 -14.54
N ILE A 228 8.37 -7.41 -13.71
CA ILE A 228 8.56 -6.44 -12.63
C ILE A 228 9.54 -6.98 -11.58
N LEU A 229 9.43 -8.26 -11.20
CA LEU A 229 10.38 -8.88 -10.27
C LEU A 229 11.81 -8.83 -10.82
N ALA A 230 12.01 -9.23 -12.09
CA ALA A 230 13.32 -9.17 -12.73
C ALA A 230 13.89 -7.74 -12.71
N MET A 231 13.08 -6.74 -13.08
CA MET A 231 13.46 -5.34 -13.03
C MET A 231 13.86 -4.90 -11.61
N TRP A 232 13.14 -5.31 -10.57
CA TRP A 232 13.48 -4.98 -9.18
C TRP A 232 14.66 -5.76 -8.61
N CYS A 233 14.95 -6.97 -9.10
CA CYS A 233 16.21 -7.65 -8.78
C CYS A 233 17.42 -6.77 -9.19
N PHE A 234 17.39 -6.25 -10.43
CA PHE A 234 18.41 -5.30 -10.90
C PHE A 234 18.34 -3.97 -10.15
N GLY A 235 17.13 -3.46 -9.89
CA GLY A 235 16.92 -2.22 -9.14
C GLY A 235 17.56 -2.27 -7.75
N VAL A 236 17.30 -3.32 -6.97
CA VAL A 236 17.93 -3.53 -5.65
C VAL A 236 19.45 -3.58 -5.79
N ALA A 237 19.98 -4.38 -6.72
CA ALA A 237 21.43 -4.51 -6.92
C ALA A 237 22.11 -3.14 -7.20
N TYR A 238 21.58 -2.34 -8.13
CA TYR A 238 22.23 -1.09 -8.55
C TYR A 238 21.93 0.11 -7.66
N ILE A 239 20.77 0.14 -7.00
CA ILE A 239 20.34 1.28 -6.20
C ILE A 239 20.89 1.20 -4.78
N THR A 240 20.94 0.01 -4.16
CA THR A 240 21.25 -0.12 -2.73
C THR A 240 22.63 -0.70 -2.40
N PHE A 241 23.36 -1.23 -3.39
CA PHE A 241 24.73 -1.71 -3.18
C PHE A 241 25.78 -0.73 -3.75
N ASP A 242 27.03 -0.93 -3.35
CA ASP A 242 28.19 -0.06 -3.61
C ASP A 242 27.93 1.40 -3.23
N GLU A 243 28.31 2.35 -4.08
CA GLU A 243 28.09 3.80 -3.95
C GLU A 243 26.75 4.22 -4.58
N GLY A 244 25.72 3.37 -4.47
CA GLY A 244 24.38 3.64 -4.98
C GLY A 244 23.63 4.72 -4.17
N PRO A 245 22.61 5.38 -4.76
CA PRO A 245 21.84 6.44 -4.07
C PRO A 245 20.97 5.93 -2.92
N GLY A 246 20.79 4.61 -2.79
CA GLY A 246 20.06 3.95 -1.72
C GLY A 246 20.97 3.21 -0.74
N THR A 247 22.28 3.49 -0.71
CA THR A 247 23.22 2.84 0.21
C THR A 247 22.99 3.26 1.66
N GLU A 248 22.66 4.54 1.87
CA GLU A 248 22.22 5.02 3.18
C GLU A 248 20.78 4.56 3.47
N ILE A 249 20.55 4.07 4.68
CA ILE A 249 19.22 3.66 5.12
C ILE A 249 18.32 4.91 5.15
N GLY A 250 17.23 4.88 4.38
CA GLY A 250 16.30 5.98 4.21
C GLY A 250 15.19 5.64 3.22
N ASN A 251 14.49 6.65 2.69
CA ASN A 251 13.34 6.43 1.81
C ASN A 251 13.70 5.65 0.53
N ILE A 252 14.85 5.92 -0.09
CA ILE A 252 15.30 5.24 -1.32
C ILE A 252 15.57 3.76 -1.03
N PHE A 253 16.26 3.47 0.09
CA PHE A 253 16.50 2.09 0.53
C PHE A 253 15.18 1.34 0.75
N PHE A 254 14.28 1.86 1.60
CA PHE A 254 13.04 1.16 1.95
C PHE A 254 12.06 1.04 0.79
N SER A 255 11.94 2.06 -0.05
CA SER A 255 11.07 1.98 -1.23
C SER A 255 11.58 0.97 -2.25
N THR A 256 12.90 0.88 -2.44
CA THR A 256 13.52 -0.14 -3.32
C THR A 256 13.27 -1.55 -2.80
N TRP A 257 13.57 -1.82 -1.54
CA TRP A 257 13.34 -3.14 -0.92
C TRP A 257 11.85 -3.48 -0.81
N GLY A 258 11.01 -2.50 -0.49
CA GLY A 258 9.56 -2.65 -0.43
C GLY A 258 8.98 -3.04 -1.79
N SER A 259 9.34 -2.32 -2.85
CA SER A 259 8.91 -2.68 -4.20
C SER A 259 9.40 -4.05 -4.64
N PHE A 260 10.65 -4.41 -4.30
CA PHE A 260 11.18 -5.75 -4.56
C PHE A 260 10.36 -6.84 -3.84
N ALA A 261 10.13 -6.70 -2.53
CA ALA A 261 9.34 -7.67 -1.77
C ALA A 261 7.92 -7.83 -2.33
N ILE A 262 7.25 -6.73 -2.67
CA ILE A 262 5.90 -6.78 -3.26
C ILE A 262 5.93 -7.42 -4.65
N SER A 263 6.94 -7.15 -5.47
CA SER A 263 7.09 -7.80 -6.77
C SER A 263 7.31 -9.32 -6.66
N ALA A 264 8.06 -9.76 -5.64
CA ALA A 264 8.26 -11.18 -5.36
C ALA A 264 6.96 -11.85 -4.93
N LEU A 265 6.16 -11.17 -4.11
CA LEU A 265 4.82 -11.65 -3.70
C LEU A 265 3.85 -11.73 -4.88
N LEU A 266 3.84 -10.73 -5.78
CA LEU A 266 3.04 -10.77 -7.01
C LEU A 266 3.45 -11.96 -7.89
N CYS A 267 4.76 -12.18 -8.08
CA CYS A 267 5.26 -13.33 -8.83
C CYS A 267 4.89 -14.66 -8.17
N SER A 268 4.96 -14.74 -6.84
CA SER A 268 4.60 -15.95 -6.08
C SER A 268 3.14 -16.33 -6.27
N ASP A 269 2.22 -15.35 -6.23
CA ASP A 269 0.80 -15.59 -6.51
C ASP A 269 0.61 -16.16 -7.93
N GLY A 270 1.33 -15.59 -8.90
CA GLY A 270 1.27 -16.05 -10.29
C GLY A 270 1.77 -17.49 -10.47
N VAL A 271 2.87 -17.86 -9.80
CA VAL A 271 3.41 -19.23 -9.81
C VAL A 271 2.42 -20.21 -9.16
N HIS A 272 1.84 -19.86 -8.01
CA HIS A 272 0.81 -20.71 -7.39
C HIS A 272 -0.41 -20.88 -8.29
N SER A 273 -0.84 -19.83 -8.99
CA SER A 273 -1.93 -19.92 -9.95
C SER A 273 -1.60 -20.84 -11.12
N LEU A 274 -0.35 -20.85 -11.62
CA LEU A 274 0.07 -21.75 -12.70
C LEU A 274 0.11 -23.21 -12.25
N LEU A 275 0.67 -23.48 -11.07
CA LEU A 275 0.75 -24.85 -10.51
C LEU A 275 -0.63 -25.42 -10.17
N GLY A 276 -1.54 -24.59 -9.68
CA GLY A 276 -2.92 -24.99 -9.37
C GLY A 276 -3.74 -25.38 -10.60
N MET A 277 -3.49 -24.77 -11.77
CA MET A 277 -4.16 -25.16 -13.02
C MET A 277 -3.75 -26.58 -13.45
N TYR A 278 -2.46 -26.90 -13.35
CA TYR A 278 -1.94 -28.22 -13.72
C TYR A 278 -2.56 -29.35 -12.88
N THR A 279 -2.77 -29.09 -11.58
CA THR A 279 -3.34 -30.10 -10.67
C THR A 279 -4.84 -30.36 -10.94
N ASN A 280 -5.59 -29.38 -11.43
CA ASN A 280 -7.03 -29.54 -11.68
C ASN A 280 -7.34 -30.24 -13.01
N GLU A 281 -6.48 -30.09 -14.02
CA GLU A 281 -6.62 -30.81 -15.30
C GLU A 281 -6.47 -32.32 -15.09
N GLU A 282 -5.47 -32.75 -14.31
CA GLU A 282 -5.21 -34.17 -14.01
C GLU A 282 -6.41 -34.84 -13.31
N ASN A 283 -7.03 -34.15 -12.34
CA ASN A 283 -8.20 -34.67 -11.62
C ASN A 283 -9.48 -34.72 -12.49
N THR A 284 -9.57 -33.90 -13.54
CA THR A 284 -10.75 -33.89 -14.43
C THR A 284 -10.71 -35.07 -15.40
N GLU A 285 -9.51 -35.45 -15.88
CA GLU A 285 -9.35 -36.59 -16.79
C GLU A 285 -9.57 -37.94 -16.08
N GLU A 286 -9.13 -38.10 -14.82
CA GLU A 286 -9.36 -39.34 -14.07
C GLU A 286 -10.83 -39.55 -13.66
N GLY A 287 -11.59 -38.47 -13.46
CA GLY A 287 -13.00 -38.53 -13.08
C GLY A 287 -13.94 -38.97 -14.21
N GLU A 288 -13.57 -38.68 -15.46
CA GLU A 288 -14.41 -39.01 -16.62
C GLU A 288 -14.25 -40.48 -17.06
N SER A 289 -13.08 -41.08 -16.83
CA SER A 289 -12.82 -42.50 -17.14
C SER A 289 -13.51 -43.48 -16.18
N ASN A 290 -14.00 -43.03 -15.03
CA ASN A 290 -14.61 -43.89 -14.00
C ASN A 290 -16.13 -43.71 -13.87
N LYS A 291 -16.79 -42.95 -14.77
CA LYS A 291 -18.25 -43.01 -14.85
C LYS A 291 -18.66 -44.40 -15.32
N PRO A 292 -19.29 -45.25 -14.47
CA PRO A 292 -19.86 -46.51 -14.92
C PRO A 292 -20.86 -46.17 -16.01
N ALA A 293 -20.86 -46.94 -17.11
CA ALA A 293 -21.78 -46.76 -18.22
C ALA A 293 -23.21 -46.63 -17.67
N GLU A 294 -23.72 -45.40 -17.68
CA GLU A 294 -25.04 -45.07 -17.16
C GLU A 294 -26.03 -45.72 -18.12
N ASP A 295 -26.71 -46.74 -17.62
CA ASP A 295 -27.71 -47.52 -18.34
C ASP A 295 -28.79 -46.56 -18.83
N LYS A 296 -28.89 -46.40 -20.16
CA LYS A 296 -29.78 -45.42 -20.78
C LYS A 296 -31.21 -45.65 -20.28
N PRO A 297 -31.87 -44.67 -19.62
CA PRO A 297 -33.26 -44.82 -19.26
C PRO A 297 -34.09 -44.96 -20.55
N VAL A 298 -34.87 -46.03 -20.59
CA VAL A 298 -35.86 -46.31 -21.63
C VAL A 298 -36.80 -45.10 -21.73
N VAL A 299 -36.82 -44.47 -22.90
CA VAL A 299 -37.69 -43.34 -23.22
C VAL A 299 -39.14 -43.80 -23.15
N GLU A 300 -39.81 -43.48 -22.05
CA GLU A 300 -41.27 -43.56 -21.95
C GLU A 300 -41.86 -42.33 -22.67
N GLN A 301 -42.45 -42.57 -23.84
CA GLN A 301 -43.20 -41.60 -24.61
C GLN A 301 -44.47 -41.20 -23.85
N ALA A 302 -44.42 -40.10 -23.10
CA ALA A 302 -45.60 -39.48 -22.52
C ALA A 302 -46.17 -38.41 -23.47
N ASN A 303 -47.44 -38.62 -23.85
CA ASN A 303 -48.25 -37.77 -24.72
C ASN A 303 -48.36 -36.33 -24.18
N ALA A 304 -48.23 -35.35 -25.08
CA ALA A 304 -48.58 -33.97 -24.83
C ALA A 304 -50.11 -33.77 -24.94
N PRO A 305 -50.78 -33.17 -23.94
CA PRO A 305 -52.11 -32.59 -24.12
C PRO A 305 -51.98 -31.18 -24.72
N LEU A 306 -52.84 -30.93 -25.69
CA LEU A 306 -53.19 -29.62 -26.23
C LEU A 306 -54.01 -28.81 -25.20
N ASP A 307 -54.10 -27.51 -25.47
CA ASP A 307 -55.03 -26.51 -24.92
C ASP A 307 -54.61 -25.91 -23.55
N GLU A 308 -54.83 -24.64 -23.20
CA GLU A 308 -55.89 -23.74 -23.62
C GLU A 308 -55.50 -22.27 -23.31
N GLU A 309 -55.88 -21.42 -24.25
CA GLU A 309 -56.21 -19.99 -24.17
C GLU A 309 -56.52 -19.41 -22.76
N ASN A 310 -55.92 -18.27 -22.39
CA ASN A 310 -56.69 -17.21 -21.74
C ASN A 310 -56.03 -15.82 -21.78
N GLN A 311 -56.79 -14.90 -22.40
CA GLN A 311 -56.65 -13.45 -22.33
C GLN A 311 -57.05 -12.95 -20.94
N VAL A 312 -56.33 -11.98 -20.37
CA VAL A 312 -56.96 -10.99 -19.46
C VAL A 312 -56.35 -9.62 -19.72
N VAL A 313 -57.23 -8.74 -20.23
CA VAL A 313 -57.13 -7.29 -20.31
C VAL A 313 -57.50 -6.70 -18.94
N THR A 314 -56.82 -5.65 -18.48
CA THR A 314 -57.33 -4.63 -17.53
C THR A 314 -56.38 -3.43 -17.62
N GLU A 315 -56.82 -2.39 -18.33
CA GLU A 315 -57.27 -1.06 -17.82
C GLU A 315 -56.13 -0.16 -17.33
#